data_AF-A0A820BGK6-F1
#
_entry.id   AF-A0A820BGK6-F1
#
_cell.length_a   1.000
_cell.length_b   1.000
_cell.length_c   1.000
_cell.angle_alpha   90.00
_cell.angle_beta   90.00
_cell.angle_gamma   90.00
#
_symmetry.space_group_name_H-M   'P 1'
#
loop_
_entity.id
_entity.type
_entity.pdbx_description
1 polymer ?
#
loop_
_entity_poly.entity_id
_entity_poly.type
_entity_poly.pdbx_seq_one_letter_code
_entity_poly.pdbx_strand_id
1 'polypeptide(L)'
;MFVAGLINSILSFITFQSKDSQQVGCGMYLLASAITSLLAISMFIIKFWFVVLTQINVSTSLSVLRGGCVSIESILKLFLYFDGWLNACVAVERAVLILKG
;
A
#
# COMPACT_ATOMS: atom_id res chain seq x y z
N MET A 1 8.17 13.06 3.54
CA MET A 1 7.38 12.16 2.67
C MET A 1 6.98 10.87 3.40
N PHE A 2 7.93 10.12 3.99
CA PHE A 2 7.64 8.87 4.72
C PHE A 2 6.78 9.03 5.99
N VAL A 3 7.12 9.99 6.86
CA VAL A 3 6.35 10.23 8.10
C VAL A 3 4.92 10.69 7.79
N ALA A 4 4.77 11.59 6.81
CA ALA A 4 3.47 12.03 6.34
C ALA A 4 2.66 10.89 5.67
N GLY A 5 3.33 9.98 4.95
CA GLY A 5 2.72 8.80 4.36
C GLY A 5 2.23 7.81 5.42
N LEU A 6 3.05 7.52 6.44
CA LEU A 6 2.66 6.69 7.59
C LEU A 6 1.48 7.30 8.35
N ILE A 7 1.53 8.59 8.66
CA ILE A 7 0.45 9.30 9.35
C ILE A 7 -0.85 9.24 8.54
N ASN A 8 -0.80 9.54 7.24
CA ASN A 8 -1.99 9.46 6.38
C ASN A 8 -2.57 8.06 6.29
N SER A 9 -1.71 7.05 6.20
CA SER A 9 -2.14 5.67 6.04
C SER A 9 -2.68 5.09 7.35
N ILE A 10 -2.13 5.50 8.50
CA ILE A 10 -2.67 5.19 9.84
C ILE A 10 -4.00 5.92 10.07
N LEU A 11 -4.10 7.22 9.75
CA LEU A 11 -5.36 7.96 9.86
C LEU A 11 -6.44 7.33 8.97
N SER A 12 -6.12 7.02 7.71
CA SER A 12 -7.05 6.37 6.79
C SER A 12 -7.51 5.02 7.33
N PHE A 13 -6.59 4.20 7.85
CA PHE A 13 -6.94 2.93 8.46
C PHE A 13 -7.89 3.09 9.66
N ILE A 14 -7.64 4.05 10.54
CA ILE A 14 -8.50 4.35 11.70
C ILE A 14 -9.88 4.85 11.23
N THR A 15 -9.92 5.78 10.28
CA THR A 15 -11.17 6.36 9.74
C THR A 15 -12.03 5.30 9.06
N PHE A 16 -11.44 4.39 8.28
CA PHE A 16 -12.17 3.34 7.58
C PHE A 16 -12.51 2.11 8.45
N GLN A 17 -11.83 1.93 9.59
CA GLN A 17 -12.16 0.88 10.58
C GLN A 17 -13.44 1.22 11.38
N SER A 18 -13.88 2.48 11.37
CA SER A 18 -15.14 2.91 11.99
C SER A 18 -16.33 2.12 11.42
N LYS A 19 -17.14 1.51 12.29
CA LYS A 19 -18.24 0.60 11.92
C LYS A 19 -19.26 1.20 10.94
N ASP A 20 -19.47 2.51 10.97
CA ASP A 20 -20.39 3.21 10.06
C ASP A 20 -19.90 3.22 8.60
N SER A 21 -18.59 3.21 8.37
CA SER A 21 -17.99 3.24 7.03
C SER A 21 -17.96 1.87 6.35
N GLN A 22 -17.97 0.78 7.13
CA GLN A 22 -17.97 -0.60 6.61
C GLN A 22 -19.35 -1.10 6.16
N GLN A 23 -20.41 -0.33 6.40
CA GLN A 23 -21.79 -0.73 6.09
C GLN A 23 -22.10 -0.71 4.59
N VAL A 24 -21.22 -0.11 3.78
CA VAL A 24 -21.30 -0.03 2.31
C VAL A 24 -20.12 -0.79 1.71
N GLY A 25 -20.35 -1.63 0.69
CA GLY A 25 -19.30 -2.43 0.01
C GLY A 25 -18.07 -1.61 -0.37
N CYS A 26 -18.30 -0.39 -0.87
CA CYS A 26 -17.30 0.62 -1.18
C CYS A 26 -16.30 0.90 -0.02
N GLY A 27 -16.75 0.88 1.24
CA GLY A 27 -15.90 1.15 2.40
C GLY A 27 -14.90 0.02 2.68
N MET A 28 -15.26 -1.23 2.42
CA MET A 28 -14.33 -2.37 2.56
C MET A 28 -13.23 -2.35 1.49
N TYR A 29 -13.57 -1.99 0.26
CA TYR A 29 -12.57 -1.84 -0.82
C TYR A 29 -11.61 -0.68 -0.54
N LEU A 30 -12.11 0.45 -0.01
CA LEU A 30 -11.27 1.58 0.42
C LEU A 30 -10.37 1.23 1.61
N LEU A 31 -10.87 0.44 2.56
CA LEU A 31 -10.04 -0.08 3.66
C LEU A 31 -8.90 -0.96 3.12
N ALA A 32 -9.20 -1.86 2.18
CA ALA A 32 -8.20 -2.71 1.54
C ALA A 32 -7.16 -1.87 0.75
N SER A 33 -7.59 -0.81 0.06
CA SER A 33 -6.71 0.18 -0.59
C SER A 33 -5.82 0.94 0.42
N ALA A 34 -6.37 1.33 1.57
CA ALA A 34 -5.59 2.00 2.63
C ALA A 34 -4.54 1.07 3.26
N ILE A 35 -4.87 -0.21 3.46
CA ILE A 35 -3.95 -1.24 3.97
C ILE A 35 -2.84 -1.52 2.96
N THR A 36 -3.19 -1.67 1.68
CA THR A 36 -2.22 -1.91 0.60
C THR A 36 -1.25 -0.74 0.43
N SER A 37 -1.74 0.50 0.54
CA SER A 37 -0.91 1.71 0.56
C SER A 37 0.01 1.78 1.79
N LEU A 38 -0.47 1.38 2.97
CA LEU A 38 0.36 1.33 4.20
C LEU A 38 1.52 0.33 4.04
N LEU A 39 1.23 -0.85 3.49
CA LEU A 39 2.19 -1.90 3.19
C LEU A 39 3.21 -1.46 2.14
N ALA A 40 2.79 -0.71 1.11
CA ALA A 40 3.71 -0.16 0.12
C ALA A 40 4.69 0.85 0.75
N ILE A 41 4.18 1.78 1.56
CA ILE A 41 5.02 2.81 2.22
C ILE A 41 6.02 2.16 3.19
N SER A 42 5.60 1.14 3.96
CA SER A 42 6.51 0.44 4.88
C SER A 42 7.62 -0.32 4.13
N MET A 43 7.30 -0.98 3.02
CA MET A 43 8.28 -1.64 2.16
C MET A 43 9.31 -0.67 1.57
N PHE A 44 8.89 0.54 1.20
CA PHE A 44 9.81 1.59 0.76
C PHE A 44 10.76 2.05 1.88
N ILE A 45 10.29 2.14 3.13
CA ILE A 45 11.16 2.47 4.29
C ILE A 45 12.21 1.39 4.48
N ILE A 46 11.79 0.12 4.44
CA ILE A 46 12.68 -1.03 4.59
C ILE A 46 13.74 -1.01 3.48
N LYS A 47 13.35 -0.76 2.21
CA LYS A 47 14.30 -0.64 1.08
C LYS A 47 15.31 0.49 1.31
N PHE A 48 14.86 1.66 1.76
CA PHE A 48 15.74 2.79 2.04
C PHE A 48 16.74 2.46 3.14
N TRP A 49 16.27 1.92 4.27
CA TRP A 49 17.12 1.57 5.39
C TRP A 49 18.11 0.46 5.03
N PHE A 50 17.67 -0.53 4.24
CA PHE A 50 18.50 -1.61 3.74
C PHE A 50 19.65 -1.09 2.87
N VAL A 51 19.38 -0.16 1.95
CA VAL A 51 20.42 0.48 1.12
C VAL A 51 21.38 1.29 1.99
N VAL A 52 20.89 2.05 2.97
CA VAL A 52 21.73 2.82 3.89
C VAL A 52 22.64 1.91 4.72
N LEU A 53 22.13 0.82 5.30
CA LEU A 53 22.95 -0.17 6.02
C LEU A 53 24.00 -0.83 5.13
N THR A 54 23.67 -1.08 3.87
CA THR A 54 24.58 -1.70 2.89
C THR A 54 25.72 -0.73 2.54
N GLN A 55 25.43 0.56 2.37
CA GLN A 55 26.44 1.59 2.13
C GLN A 55 27.37 1.80 3.34
N ILE A 56 26.84 1.66 4.55
CA ILE A 56 27.63 1.75 5.80
C ILE A 56 28.47 0.48 6.02
N ASN A 57 27.92 -0.70 5.67
CA ASN A 57 28.61 -2.00 5.77
C ASN A 57 29.10 -2.47 4.40
N VAL A 58 30.32 -2.03 4.04
CA VAL A 58 31.03 -2.34 2.77
C VAL A 58 31.17 -3.86 2.46
N SER A 59 30.91 -4.74 3.43
CA SER A 59 31.03 -6.21 3.30
C SER A 59 29.79 -6.92 2.74
N THR A 60 28.73 -6.19 2.39
CA THR A 60 27.49 -6.82 1.91
C THR A 60 27.61 -7.23 0.43
N SER A 61 27.30 -8.49 0.12
CA SER A 61 27.40 -9.02 -1.24
C SER A 61 26.35 -8.41 -2.19
N LEU A 62 26.81 -7.93 -3.35
CA LEU A 62 25.99 -7.29 -4.38
C LEU A 62 24.79 -8.16 -4.81
N SER A 63 24.94 -9.49 -4.80
CA SER A 63 23.89 -10.45 -5.15
C SER A 63 22.73 -10.45 -4.16
N VAL A 64 23.00 -10.34 -2.86
CA VAL A 64 21.96 -10.27 -1.81
C VAL A 64 21.20 -8.94 -1.91
N LEU A 65 21.92 -7.84 -2.18
CA LEU A 65 21.31 -6.54 -2.42
C LEU A 65 20.38 -6.56 -3.64
N ARG A 66 20.84 -7.15 -4.76
CA ARG A 66 20.07 -7.25 -5.99
C ARG A 66 18.84 -8.14 -5.80
N GLY A 67 18.98 -9.27 -5.12
CA GLY A 67 17.86 -10.17 -4.81
C GLY A 67 16.80 -9.50 -3.95
N GLY A 68 17.21 -8.81 -2.87
CA GLY A 68 16.29 -8.05 -2.03
C GLY A 68 15.58 -6.92 -2.79
N CYS A 69 16.31 -6.19 -3.64
CA CYS A 69 15.74 -5.09 -4.43
C CYS A 69 14.68 -5.59 -5.43
N VAL A 70 14.98 -6.66 -6.18
CA VAL A 70 14.04 -7.25 -7.15
C VAL A 70 12.79 -7.80 -6.45
N SER A 71 12.95 -8.48 -5.32
CA SER A 71 11.82 -9.03 -4.56
C SER A 71 10.92 -7.92 -4.01
N ILE A 72 11.48 -6.88 -3.39
CA ILE A 72 10.71 -5.75 -2.86
C ILE A 72 9.98 -5.02 -3.99
N GLU A 73 10.64 -4.81 -5.12
CA GLU A 73 10.05 -4.12 -6.26
C GLU A 73 8.91 -4.91 -6.91
N SER A 74 9.04 -6.23 -6.97
CA SER A 74 7.99 -7.13 -7.44
C SER A 74 6.76 -7.11 -6.53
N ILE A 75 6.98 -7.20 -5.22
CA ILE A 75 5.91 -7.13 -4.20
C ILE A 75 5.21 -5.78 -4.27
N LEU A 76 5.98 -4.69 -4.35
CA LEU A 76 5.43 -3.33 -4.46
C LEU A 76 4.54 -3.19 -5.70
N LYS A 77 5.00 -3.71 -6.84
CA LYS A 77 4.25 -3.65 -8.09
C LYS A 77 2.92 -4.41 -7.98
N LEU A 78 2.93 -5.56 -7.31
CA LEU A 78 1.74 -6.35 -7.04
C LEU A 78 0.74 -5.57 -6.17
N PHE A 79 1.20 -4.93 -5.09
CA PHE A 79 0.38 -4.07 -4.24
C PHE A 79 -0.27 -2.91 -5.02
N LEU A 80 0.49 -2.24 -5.90
CA LEU A 80 -0.03 -1.15 -6.74
C LEU A 80 -1.09 -1.63 -7.75
N TYR A 81 -0.90 -2.82 -8.34
CA TYR A 81 -1.91 -3.39 -9.24
C TYR A 81 -3.20 -3.77 -8.50
N PHE A 82 -3.07 -4.34 -7.29
CA PHE A 82 -4.23 -4.65 -6.45
C PHE A 82 -5.00 -3.39 -6.09
N ASP A 83 -4.31 -2.31 -5.69
CA ASP A 83 -4.94 -1.03 -5.40
C ASP A 83 -5.73 -0.47 -6.60
N GLY A 84 -5.14 -0.52 -7.80
CA GLY A 84 -5.81 -0.10 -9.03
C GLY A 84 -7.08 -0.91 -9.33
N TRP A 85 -7.03 -2.23 -9.14
CA TRP A 85 -8.20 -3.09 -9.30
C TRP A 85 -9.29 -2.83 -8.24
N LEU A 86 -8.91 -2.61 -6.98
CA LEU A 86 -9.85 -2.26 -5.91
C LEU A 86 -10.55 -0.93 -6.21
N ASN A 87 -9.81 0.07 -6.67
CA ASN A 87 -10.36 1.36 -7.08
C ASN A 87 -11.30 1.24 -8.30
N ALA A 88 -10.99 0.37 -9.26
CA ALA A 88 -11.89 0.07 -10.38
C ALA A 88 -13.20 -0.57 -9.91
N CYS A 89 -13.14 -1.54 -8.99
CA CYS A 89 -14.33 -2.15 -8.39
C CYS A 89 -15.20 -1.12 -7.64
N VAL A 90 -14.58 -0.20 -6.90
CA VAL A 90 -15.28 0.91 -6.23
C VAL A 90 -16.00 1.80 -7.24
N ALA A 91 -15.35 2.16 -8.34
CA ALA A 91 -15.96 2.98 -9.38
C ALA A 91 -17.17 2.29 -10.03
N VAL A 92 -17.08 0.97 -10.25
CA VAL A 92 -18.19 0.16 -10.78
C VAL A 92 -19.34 0.11 -9.78
N GLU A 93 -19.09 -0.16 -8.50
CA GLU A 93 -20.16 -0.14 -7.47
C GLU A 93 -20.86 1.21 -7.41
N ARG A 94 -20.10 2.31 -7.44
CA ARG A 94 -20.64 3.68 -7.47
C ARG A 94 -21.52 3.91 -8.71
N ALA A 95 -21.08 3.45 -9.87
CA ALA A 95 -21.84 3.58 -11.12
C ALA A 95 -23.15 2.77 -11.08
N VAL A 96 -23.11 1.54 -10.55
CA VAL A 96 -24.30 0.70 -10.38
C VAL A 96 -25.30 1.33 -9.40
N LEU A 97 -24.83 1.96 -8.33
CA LEU A 97 -25.67 2.67 -7.36
C LEU A 97 -26.41 3.84 -8.02
N ILE A 98 -25.70 4.66 -8.82
CA ILE A 98 -26.30 5.77 -9.59
C ILE A 98 -27.32 5.24 -10.61
N LEU A 99 -27.05 4.10 -11.25
CA LEU A 99 -27.97 3.48 -12.21
C LEU A 99 -29.23 2.90 -11.53
N LYS A 100 -29.13 2.46 -10.28
CA LYS A 100 -30.26 1.91 -9.52
C LYS A 100 -31.16 2.98 -8.87
N GLY A 101 -30.68 4.22 -8.76
CA GLY A 101 -31.39 5.33 -8.13
C GLY A 101 -31.05 5.48 -6.65
#